data_AF-A0A3C1DXK1-F1
#
_entry.id   AF-A0A3C1DXK1-F1
#
_cell.length_a   1.000
_cell.length_b   1.000
_cell.length_c   1.000
_cell.angle_alpha   90.00
_cell.angle_beta   90.00
_cell.angle_gamma   90.00
#
_symmetry.space_group_name_H-M   'P 1'
#
loop_
_entity.id
_entity.type
_entity.pdbx_description
1 polymer ?
#
loop_
_entity_poly.entity_id
_entity_poly.type
_entity_poly.pdbx_seq_one_letter_code
_entity_poly.pdbx_strand_id
1 'polypeptide(L)'
;DDAHRAEVTESSEKTFRTQILLDSIAEAEEVKVSQDELTQYLVQGAAQYNMEPGEFIKVLDSNGQIPGMIGEVARGKALAIVLSKAKVVDSNGAEVDMSGFTASVLDSSDDENFVEASAGDGGAHEGHDHGGAKDSHGRSANNEHYGHDHK
;
A
#
# COMPACT_ATOMS: atom_id res chain seq x y z
N ASP A 1 3.95 -0.76 36.79
CA ASP A 1 3.81 0.33 37.78
C ASP A 1 3.45 1.63 37.05
N ASP A 2 3.29 2.74 37.77
CA ASP A 2 2.89 4.03 37.20
C ASP A 2 3.97 4.65 36.31
N ALA A 3 5.25 4.39 36.59
CA ALA A 3 6.36 4.90 35.78
C ALA A 3 6.39 4.21 34.41
N HIS A 4 6.20 2.90 34.36
CA HIS A 4 6.08 2.16 33.10
C HIS A 4 4.88 2.61 32.27
N ARG A 5 3.74 2.94 32.90
CA ARG A 5 2.60 3.49 32.17
C ARG A 5 2.88 4.88 31.58
N ALA A 6 3.60 5.73 32.31
CA ALA A 6 3.98 7.05 31.81
C ALA A 6 4.91 6.96 30.59
N GLU A 7 5.91 6.08 30.64
CA GLU A 7 6.83 5.82 29.52
C GLU A 7 6.11 5.25 28.28
N VAL A 8 5.21 4.29 28.48
CA VAL A 8 4.38 3.74 27.39
C VAL A 8 3.49 4.82 26.78
N THR A 9 2.94 5.72 27.59
CA THR A 9 2.11 6.83 27.10
C THR A 9 2.91 7.79 26.24
N GLU A 10 4.08 8.24 26.72
CA GLU A 10 4.94 9.16 25.99
C GLU A 10 5.45 8.57 24.67
N SER A 11 5.90 7.32 24.69
CA SER A 11 6.36 6.62 23.48
C SER A 11 5.24 6.42 22.46
N SER A 12 4.03 6.08 22.92
CA SER A 12 2.85 5.97 22.06
C SER A 12 2.48 7.32 21.44
N GLU A 13 2.40 8.37 22.25
CA GLU A 13 2.08 9.72 21.80
C GLU A 13 3.09 10.22 20.77
N LYS A 14 4.39 10.02 21.02
CA LYS A 14 5.45 10.38 20.08
C LYS A 14 5.28 9.65 18.74
N THR A 15 5.00 8.35 18.79
CA THR A 15 4.81 7.52 17.58
C THR A 15 3.63 8.02 16.75
N PHE A 16 2.48 8.24 17.38
CA PHE A 16 1.29 8.75 16.69
C PHE A 16 1.51 10.16 16.10
N ARG A 17 2.15 11.06 16.85
CA ARG A 17 2.47 12.40 16.35
C ARG A 17 3.37 12.35 15.12
N THR A 18 4.39 11.48 15.13
CA THR A 18 5.27 11.28 13.97
C THR A 18 4.51 10.73 12.76
N GLN A 19 3.64 9.74 12.96
CA GLN A 19 2.83 9.17 11.88
C GLN A 19 1.92 10.23 11.26
N ILE A 20 1.13 10.93 12.07
CA ILE A 20 0.21 11.98 11.60
C ILE A 20 0.98 13.10 10.87
N LEU A 21 2.16 13.48 11.37
CA LEU A 21 2.99 14.49 10.72
C LEU A 21 3.44 14.03 9.33
N LEU A 22 3.94 12.79 9.20
CA LEU A 22 4.38 12.25 7.92
C LEU A 22 3.23 12.05 6.95
N ASP A 23 2.07 11.60 7.42
CA ASP A 23 0.85 11.49 6.61
C ASP A 23 0.42 12.87 6.10
N SER A 24 0.45 13.91 6.96
CA SER A 24 0.14 15.29 6.57
C SER A 24 1.10 15.85 5.52
N ILE A 25 2.38 15.48 5.60
CA ILE A 25 3.38 15.87 4.59
C ILE A 25 3.15 15.11 3.29
N ALA A 26 2.84 13.82 3.35
CA ALA A 26 2.51 13.02 2.17
C ALA A 26 1.31 13.59 1.42
N GLU A 27 0.27 14.00 2.15
CA GLU A 27 -0.90 14.69 1.57
C GLU A 27 -0.54 16.05 0.97
N ALA A 28 0.20 16.89 1.70
CA ALA A 28 0.55 18.24 1.26
C ALA A 28 1.48 18.27 0.04
N GLU A 29 2.35 17.27 -0.10
CA GLU A 29 3.26 17.12 -1.24
C GLU A 29 2.67 16.19 -2.33
N GLU A 30 1.39 15.81 -2.20
CA GLU A 30 0.66 14.92 -3.13
C GLU A 30 1.45 13.65 -3.49
N VAL A 31 2.06 13.03 -2.47
CA VAL A 31 2.92 11.86 -2.65
C VAL A 31 2.12 10.72 -3.22
N LYS A 32 2.56 10.24 -4.39
CA LYS A 32 2.05 9.04 -5.02
C LYS A 32 3.06 7.90 -4.87
N VAL A 33 2.53 6.70 -4.67
CA VAL A 33 3.31 5.47 -4.58
C VAL A 33 3.16 4.73 -5.90
N SER A 34 4.27 4.32 -6.50
CA SER A 34 4.22 3.47 -7.69
C SER A 34 4.08 2.00 -7.32
N GLN A 35 3.60 1.20 -8.26
CA GLN A 35 3.50 -0.25 -8.05
C GLN A 35 4.86 -0.90 -7.83
N ASP A 36 5.92 -0.40 -8.48
CA ASP A 36 7.27 -0.89 -8.33
C ASP A 36 7.84 -0.59 -6.94
N GLU A 37 7.57 0.62 -6.41
CA GLU A 37 7.95 1.00 -5.04
C GLU A 37 7.26 0.10 -4.00
N LEU A 38 5.95 -0.11 -4.17
CA LEU A 38 5.20 -1.01 -3.30
C LEU A 38 5.77 -2.43 -3.39
N THR A 39 6.03 -2.94 -4.59
CA THR A 39 6.56 -4.29 -4.78
C THR A 39 7.94 -4.44 -4.15
N GLN A 40 8.85 -3.49 -4.35
CA GLN A 40 10.17 -3.49 -3.71
C GLN A 40 10.05 -3.47 -2.18
N TYR A 41 9.18 -2.63 -1.64
CA TYR A 41 8.93 -2.56 -0.20
C TYR A 41 8.44 -3.91 0.35
N LEU A 42 7.48 -4.54 -0.32
CA LEU A 42 6.93 -5.84 0.10
C LEU A 42 7.95 -6.98 -0.01
N VAL A 43 8.80 -6.98 -1.05
CA VAL A 43 9.91 -7.95 -1.18
C VAL A 43 10.91 -7.81 -0.04
N GLN A 44 11.25 -6.58 0.34
CA GLN A 44 12.11 -6.31 1.50
C GLN A 44 11.45 -6.76 2.81
N GLY A 45 10.15 -6.50 2.97
CA GLY A 45 9.36 -6.99 4.10
C GLY A 45 9.35 -8.51 4.20
N ALA A 46 9.13 -9.22 3.11
CA ALA A 46 9.10 -10.68 3.07
C ALA A 46 10.39 -11.31 3.59
N ALA A 47 11.54 -10.70 3.30
CA ALA A 47 12.84 -11.14 3.79
C ALA A 47 12.95 -11.08 5.33
N GLN A 48 12.31 -10.10 5.99
CA GLN A 48 12.29 -10.00 7.45
C GLN A 48 11.50 -11.14 8.11
N TYR A 49 10.44 -11.60 7.43
CA TYR A 49 9.63 -12.74 7.86
C TYR A 49 10.18 -14.08 7.37
N ASN A 50 11.31 -14.08 6.64
CA ASN A 50 11.89 -15.26 6.00
C ASN A 50 10.86 -16.02 5.13
N MET A 51 9.99 -15.26 4.46
CA MET A 51 8.93 -15.75 3.57
C MET A 51 9.33 -15.50 2.11
N GLU A 52 8.79 -16.31 1.20
CA GLU A 52 8.88 -16.02 -0.23
C GLU A 52 8.03 -14.75 -0.54
N PRO A 53 8.53 -13.80 -1.35
CA PRO A 53 7.80 -12.57 -1.64
C PRO A 53 6.38 -12.74 -2.16
N GLY A 54 6.16 -13.65 -3.11
CA GLY A 54 4.83 -13.94 -3.66
C GLY A 54 3.86 -14.51 -2.61
N GLU A 55 4.35 -15.35 -1.69
CA GLU A 55 3.57 -15.83 -0.55
C GLU A 55 3.22 -14.71 0.44
N PHE A 56 4.19 -13.86 0.79
CA PHE A 56 3.98 -12.73 1.71
C PHE A 56 2.94 -11.74 1.17
N ILE A 57 3.02 -11.38 -0.11
CA ILE A 57 2.06 -10.50 -0.77
C ILE A 57 0.65 -11.10 -0.72
N LYS A 58 0.50 -12.41 -1.00
CA LYS A 58 -0.81 -13.09 -0.92
C LYS A 58 -1.41 -13.04 0.48
N VAL A 59 -0.59 -13.20 1.52
CA VAL A 59 -1.05 -13.11 2.92
C VAL A 59 -1.55 -11.70 3.23
N LEU A 60 -0.79 -10.68 2.86
CA LEU A 60 -1.19 -9.28 3.06
C LEU A 60 -2.47 -8.93 2.29
N ASP A 61 -2.56 -9.38 1.04
CA ASP A 61 -3.75 -9.18 0.19
C ASP A 61 -4.98 -9.87 0.78
N SER A 62 -4.86 -11.14 1.18
CA SER A 62 -5.94 -11.91 1.81
C SER A 62 -6.42 -11.27 3.12
N ASN A 63 -5.55 -10.56 3.83
CA ASN A 63 -5.87 -9.85 5.05
C ASN A 63 -6.30 -8.39 4.81
N GLY A 64 -6.37 -7.93 3.55
CA GLY A 64 -6.70 -6.54 3.22
C GLY A 64 -5.69 -5.52 3.74
N GLN A 65 -4.43 -5.91 3.92
CA GLN A 65 -3.38 -5.08 4.51
C GLN A 65 -2.60 -4.26 3.46
N ILE A 66 -2.77 -4.55 2.17
CA ILE A 66 -2.10 -3.84 1.06
C ILE A 66 -2.33 -2.31 1.13
N PRO A 67 -3.54 -1.78 1.38
CA PRO A 67 -3.72 -0.33 1.52
C PRO A 67 -2.88 0.29 2.65
N GLY A 68 -2.71 -0.43 3.77
CA GLY A 68 -1.85 0.01 4.86
C GLY A 68 -0.37 0.02 4.48
N MET A 69 0.05 -0.91 3.61
CA MET A 69 1.42 -0.97 3.08
C MET A 69 1.70 0.18 2.11
N ILE A 70 0.71 0.57 1.29
CA ILE A 70 0.81 1.78 0.45
C ILE A 70 1.06 3.01 1.33
N GLY A 71 0.30 3.16 2.43
CA GLY A 71 0.51 4.25 3.39
C GLY A 71 1.89 4.25 4.03
N GLU A 72 2.48 3.07 4.27
CA GLU A 72 3.84 2.98 4.81
C GLU A 72 4.91 3.41 3.81
N VAL A 73 4.75 3.04 2.53
CA VAL A 73 5.64 3.53 1.46
C VAL A 73 5.50 5.05 1.31
N ALA A 74 4.28 5.58 1.36
CA ALA A 74 4.04 7.03 1.31
C ALA A 74 4.72 7.77 2.47
N ARG A 75 4.65 7.25 3.70
CA ARG A 75 5.38 7.82 4.85
C ARG A 75 6.89 7.79 4.67
N GLY A 76 7.44 6.71 4.12
CA GLY A 76 8.87 6.61 3.78
C GLY A 76 9.29 7.70 2.79
N LYS A 77 8.47 7.94 1.76
CA LYS A 77 8.69 9.01 0.78
C LYS A 77 8.57 10.40 1.41
N ALA A 78 7.57 10.63 2.26
CA ALA A 78 7.43 11.88 3.01
C ALA A 78 8.68 12.17 3.86
N LEU A 79 9.24 11.16 4.53
CA LEU A 79 10.50 11.30 5.25
C LEU A 79 11.66 11.67 4.33
N ALA A 80 11.77 11.02 3.16
CA ALA A 80 12.79 11.36 2.16
C ALA A 80 12.66 12.80 1.64
N ILE A 81 11.43 13.30 1.46
CA ILE A 81 11.16 14.70 1.09
C ILE A 81 11.61 15.66 2.19
N VAL A 82 11.35 15.33 3.46
CA VAL A 82 11.84 16.13 4.58
C VAL A 82 13.37 16.15 4.60
N LEU A 83 14.01 15.00 4.41
CA LEU A 83 15.47 14.86 4.37
C LEU A 83 16.09 15.67 3.22
N SER A 84 15.45 15.73 2.04
CA SER A 84 15.97 16.51 0.91
C SER A 84 15.97 18.02 1.18
N LYS A 85 15.11 18.49 2.09
CA LYS A 85 15.00 19.89 2.51
C LYS A 85 15.82 20.19 3.79
N ALA A 86 16.31 19.16 4.48
CA ALA A 86 17.00 19.30 5.77
C ALA A 86 18.52 19.39 5.61
N LYS A 87 19.16 20.17 6.49
CA LYS A 87 20.62 20.14 6.64
C LYS A 87 21.00 19.06 7.65
N VAL A 88 21.67 18.00 7.19
CA VAL A 88 22.16 16.92 8.04
C VAL A 88 23.64 17.10 8.32
N VAL A 89 24.01 17.07 9.61
CA VAL A 89 25.39 17.16 10.08
C VAL A 89 25.70 16.03 11.04
N ASP A 90 26.96 15.61 11.09
CA ASP A 90 27.46 14.65 12.07
C ASP A 90 27.64 15.30 13.46
N SER A 91 28.10 14.53 14.45
CA SER A 91 28.34 15.03 15.80
C SER A 91 29.43 16.10 15.89
N ASN A 92 30.26 16.25 14.85
CA ASN A 92 31.33 17.26 14.75
C ASN A 92 30.90 18.49 13.94
N GLY A 93 29.68 18.50 13.40
CA GLY A 93 29.14 19.57 12.55
C GLY A 93 29.51 19.46 11.07
N ALA A 94 30.11 18.35 10.63
CA ALA A 94 30.40 18.11 9.22
C ALA A 94 29.13 17.67 8.48
N GLU A 95 28.90 18.20 7.28
CA GLU A 95 27.72 17.84 6.48
C GLU A 95 27.76 16.38 6.05
N VAL A 96 26.61 15.71 6.13
CA VAL A 96 26.43 14.31 5.72
C VAL A 96 25.56 14.27 4.48
N ASP A 97 26.03 13.57 3.44
CA ASP A 97 25.29 13.42 2.20
C ASP A 97 24.14 12.42 2.35
N MET A 98 22.91 12.90 2.14
CA MET A 98 21.67 12.11 2.18
C MET A 98 21.15 11.77 0.78
N SER A 99 21.86 12.11 -0.29
CA SER A 99 21.41 11.97 -1.68
C SER A 99 20.91 10.55 -2.01
N GLY A 100 21.56 9.52 -1.49
CA GLY A 100 21.15 8.12 -1.68
C GLY A 100 19.77 7.78 -1.09
N PHE A 101 19.32 8.49 -0.06
CA PHE A 101 18.00 8.30 0.57
C PHE A 101 16.93 9.20 -0.05
N THR A 102 17.33 10.30 -0.69
CA THR A 102 16.41 11.27 -1.30
C THR A 102 16.26 11.06 -2.80
N ALA A 103 17.09 10.22 -3.42
CA ALA A 103 17.10 10.02 -4.87
C ALA A 103 15.72 9.58 -5.42
N SER A 104 15.04 8.67 -4.73
CA SER A 104 13.74 8.14 -5.18
C SER A 104 12.67 9.22 -5.32
N VAL A 105 12.63 10.19 -4.41
CA VAL A 105 11.64 11.28 -4.44
C VAL A 105 12.01 12.42 -5.39
N LEU A 106 13.27 12.52 -5.81
CA LEU A 106 13.71 13.51 -6.80
C LEU A 106 13.49 13.03 -8.24
N ASP A 107 13.42 11.71 -8.46
CA ASP A 107 13.28 11.07 -9.77
C ASP A 107 11.82 10.68 -10.12
N SER A 108 10.93 10.60 -9.12
CA SER A 108 9.53 10.11 -9.23
C SER A 108 8.56 10.98 -10.06
N SER A 109 9.02 12.03 -10.76
CA SER A 109 8.10 12.99 -11.42
C SER A 109 7.46 12.47 -12.72
N ASP A 110 7.88 11.33 -13.25
CA ASP A 110 7.51 10.83 -14.58
C ASP A 110 6.87 9.41 -14.61
N ASP A 111 6.58 8.81 -13.45
CA ASP A 111 6.06 7.43 -13.39
C ASP A 111 4.53 7.38 -13.43
N GLU A 112 3.91 7.05 -14.56
CA GLU A 112 2.45 7.01 -14.72
C GLU A 112 1.79 5.76 -14.07
N ASN A 113 2.56 4.85 -13.46
CA ASN A 113 2.05 3.60 -12.87
C ASN A 113 1.85 3.68 -11.34
N PHE A 114 0.93 4.53 -10.92
CA PHE A 114 0.61 4.72 -9.50
C PHE A 114 -0.39 3.70 -8.97
N VAL A 115 -0.20 3.29 -7.72
CA VAL A 115 -1.21 2.49 -6.99
C VAL A 115 -2.20 3.44 -6.32
N GLU A 116 -3.48 3.27 -6.60
CA GLU A 116 -4.52 3.98 -5.85
C GLU A 116 -4.66 3.35 -4.46
N ALA A 117 -4.43 4.16 -3.43
CA ALA A 117 -4.80 3.79 -2.07
C ALA A 117 -6.33 3.79 -1.98
N SER A 118 -6.95 2.62 -2.16
CA SER A 118 -8.38 2.46 -1.88
C SER A 118 -8.59 2.59 -0.36
N ALA A 119 -8.87 3.82 0.09
CA ALA A 119 -9.40 4.08 1.41
C ALA A 119 -10.75 3.36 1.51
N GLY A 120 -10.86 2.42 2.46
CA GLY A 120 -11.93 1.44 2.50
C GLY A 120 -13.34 2.01 2.33
N ASP A 121 -13.98 1.61 1.22
CA ASP A 121 -15.43 1.49 1.14
C ASP A 121 -15.78 0.01 1.31
N GLY A 122 -16.32 -0.32 2.48
CA GLY A 122 -16.92 -1.63 2.71
C GLY A 122 -18.26 -1.68 1.96
N GLY A 123 -18.30 -2.33 0.80
CA GLY A 123 -19.55 -2.45 0.05
C GLY A 123 -19.46 -3.31 -1.21
N ALA A 124 -19.77 -4.59 -1.06
CA ALA A 124 -20.24 -5.51 -2.10
C ALA A 124 -19.32 -5.76 -3.32
N HIS A 125 -18.51 -6.82 -3.22
CA HIS A 125 -18.13 -7.61 -4.38
C HIS A 125 -19.39 -8.30 -4.94
N GLU A 126 -20.10 -7.63 -5.84
CA GLU A 126 -21.22 -8.20 -6.58
C GLU A 126 -20.78 -8.45 -8.03
N GLY A 127 -20.61 -9.73 -8.37
CA GLY A 127 -20.65 -10.21 -9.75
C GLY A 127 -19.30 -10.41 -10.47
N HIS A 128 -18.43 -11.29 -9.96
CA HIS A 128 -17.49 -11.99 -10.86
C HIS A 128 -18.29 -13.06 -11.63
N ASP A 129 -18.92 -12.64 -12.74
CA ASP A 129 -19.56 -13.55 -13.69
C ASP A 129 -18.46 -14.34 -14.43
N HIS A 130 -18.23 -15.57 -13.98
CA HIS A 130 -17.52 -16.58 -14.77
C HIS A 130 -18.56 -17.49 -15.45
N GLY A 131 -19.34 -16.94 -16.39
CA GLY A 131 -20.31 -17.68 -17.17
C GLY A 131 -20.10 -17.50 -18.67
N GLY A 132 -19.27 -18.34 -19.31
CA GLY A 132 -19.15 -18.28 -20.76
C GLY A 132 -18.21 -19.29 -21.41
N ALA A 133 -18.33 -20.57 -21.05
CA ALA A 133 -17.83 -21.64 -21.90
C ALA A 133 -18.46 -21.51 -23.30
N LYS A 134 -17.64 -21.30 -24.33
CA LYS A 134 -18.06 -21.54 -25.72
C LYS A 134 -17.86 -23.03 -26.02
N ASP A 135 -18.89 -23.81 -25.80
CA ASP A 135 -19.02 -25.15 -26.32
C ASP A 135 -19.23 -25.13 -27.85
N SER A 136 -18.46 -25.97 -28.56
CA SER A 136 -18.36 -25.99 -30.02
C SER A 136 -19.53 -26.70 -30.71
N HIS A 137 -20.77 -26.48 -30.26
CA HIS A 137 -21.94 -27.09 -30.87
C HIS A 137 -23.02 -26.03 -31.09
N GLY A 138 -23.05 -25.52 -32.33
CA GLY A 138 -23.96 -24.47 -32.77
C GLY A 138 -25.43 -24.79 -32.53
N ARG A 139 -26.01 -24.21 -31.48
CA ARG A 139 -27.45 -24.02 -31.32
C ARG A 139 -27.76 -22.60 -30.87
N SER A 140 -28.52 -21.93 -31.72
CA SER A 140 -29.08 -20.59 -31.52
C SER A 140 -30.16 -20.58 -30.45
N ALA A 141 -30.30 -19.40 -29.84
CA ALA A 141 -31.28 -18.98 -28.85
C ALA A 141 -32.75 -19.12 -29.30
N ASN A 142 -33.61 -19.05 -28.28
CA ASN A 142 -35.07 -18.91 -28.29
C ASN A 142 -35.89 -20.08 -28.86
N ASN A 143 -36.50 -20.83 -27.96
CA ASN A 143 -37.87 -21.26 -28.17
C ASN A 143 -38.60 -21.31 -26.82
N GLU A 144 -39.43 -20.30 -26.57
CA GLU A 144 -40.49 -20.38 -25.57
C GLU A 144 -41.43 -21.53 -25.95
N HIS A 145 -41.58 -22.54 -25.09
CA HIS A 145 -42.67 -23.50 -25.24
C HIS A 145 -43.22 -23.94 -23.88
N TYR A 146 -44.43 -23.45 -23.64
CA TYR A 146 -45.50 -23.96 -22.79
C TYR A 146 -45.42 -25.45 -22.42
N GLY A 147 -45.76 -25.79 -21.17
CA GLY A 147 -46.52 -27.01 -20.91
C GLY A 147 -46.11 -27.87 -19.70
N HIS A 148 -47.05 -27.92 -18.75
CA HIS A 148 -47.50 -29.10 -18.00
C HIS A 148 -46.69 -29.63 -16.79
N ASP A 149 -47.11 -29.17 -15.61
CA ASP A 149 -47.70 -29.94 -14.49
C ASP A 149 -47.31 -31.40 -14.18
N HIS A 150 -47.21 -31.61 -12.86
CA HIS A 150 -47.49 -32.82 -12.07
C HIS A 150 -46.58 -34.06 -12.20
N LYS A 151 -45.75 -34.32 -11.19
CA LYS A 151 -46.11 -35.15 -10.00
C LYS A 151 -45.03 -35.12 -8.93
#